data_AF-A0A0S2LWI2-F1
#
_entry.id   AF-A0A0S2LWI2-F1
#
_cell.length_a   1.000
_cell.length_b   1.000
_cell.length_c   1.000
_cell.angle_alpha   90.00
_cell.angle_beta   90.00
_cell.angle_gamma   90.00
#
_symmetry.space_group_name_H-M   'P 1'
#
loop_
_entity.id
_entity.type
_entity.pdbx_description
1 polymer ?
#
loop_
_entity_poly.entity_id
_entity_poly.type
_entity_poly.pdbx_seq_one_letter_code
_entity_poly.pdbx_strand_id
1 'polypeptide(L)'
;MKNHHTLRAEAAETAIAVQEAPAVSRLVFIAAGLGALLSALMLLLGAGDPATISAPVFFLTPLVPAICAALIWLPLSFTKGAGTEGAEARRQTISAAGVLVIVGAIFFFVEWSARFELSLFFALLLFAWGSRLKHTPLKWAALPYLAAAIALRVADFPGEAFILVALGVLTAAWPLAARRRSHSPENVIAP
;
A
#
# COMPACT_ATOMS: atom_id res chain seq x y z
N MET A 1 -16.67 -10.51 30.68
CA MET A 1 -17.83 -9.93 29.97
C MET A 1 -17.38 -8.65 29.29
N LYS A 2 -17.34 -8.57 27.95
CA LYS A 2 -17.00 -7.31 27.25
C LYS A 2 -18.18 -6.35 27.45
N ASN A 3 -17.92 -5.17 28.02
CA ASN A 3 -18.93 -4.16 28.31
C ASN A 3 -19.71 -3.79 27.03
N HIS A 4 -21.04 -3.69 27.10
CA HIS A 4 -21.88 -3.35 25.93
C HIS A 4 -21.44 -2.07 25.19
N HIS A 5 -20.81 -1.13 25.91
CA HIS A 5 -20.21 0.08 25.32
C HIS A 5 -19.00 -0.20 24.43
N THR A 6 -18.12 -1.15 24.80
CA THR A 6 -16.94 -1.49 23.97
C THR A 6 -17.35 -2.24 22.72
N LEU A 7 -18.38 -3.10 22.80
CA LEU A 7 -18.93 -3.80 21.64
C LEU A 7 -19.60 -2.85 20.64
N ARG A 8 -20.28 -1.79 21.10
CA ARG A 8 -20.89 -0.78 20.23
C ARG A 8 -19.84 0.13 19.58
N ALA A 9 -18.80 0.51 20.30
CA ALA A 9 -17.69 1.29 19.75
C ALA A 9 -16.92 0.50 18.68
N GLU A 10 -16.62 -0.78 18.96
CA GLU A 10 -15.96 -1.67 18.00
C GLU A 10 -16.84 -1.87 16.76
N ALA A 11 -18.16 -2.08 16.92
CA ALA A 11 -19.09 -2.18 15.81
C ALA A 11 -19.17 -0.90 14.95
N ALA A 12 -19.18 0.29 15.58
CA ALA A 12 -19.18 1.57 14.87
C ALA A 12 -17.89 1.78 14.07
N GLU A 13 -16.72 1.52 14.66
CA GLU A 13 -15.44 1.60 13.95
C GLU A 13 -15.40 0.66 12.74
N THR A 14 -15.99 -0.53 12.86
CA THR A 14 -16.06 -1.49 11.74
C THR A 14 -16.99 -1.04 10.62
N ALA A 15 -18.14 -0.48 10.95
CA ALA A 15 -19.08 0.02 9.95
C ALA A 15 -18.47 1.18 9.15
N ILE A 16 -17.77 2.09 9.84
CA ILE A 16 -17.15 3.26 9.22
C ILE A 16 -15.94 2.85 8.37
N ALA A 17 -15.11 1.91 8.84
CA ALA A 17 -13.98 1.39 8.05
C ALA A 17 -14.45 0.75 6.73
N VAL A 18 -15.59 0.04 6.75
CA VAL A 18 -16.19 -0.55 5.54
C VAL A 18 -16.72 0.53 4.59
N GLN A 19 -17.23 1.65 5.12
CA GLN A 19 -17.76 2.76 4.32
C GLN A 19 -16.65 3.57 3.64
N GLU A 20 -15.51 3.78 4.30
CA GLU A 20 -14.34 4.48 3.74
C GLU A 20 -13.49 3.59 2.81
N ALA A 21 -13.54 2.27 3.01
CA ALA A 21 -12.72 1.30 2.28
C ALA A 21 -12.72 1.49 0.75
N PRO A 22 -13.83 1.76 0.03
CA PRO A 22 -13.82 1.83 -1.43
C PRO A 22 -13.03 3.02 -1.99
N ALA A 23 -13.00 4.15 -1.27
CA ALA A 23 -12.28 5.34 -1.70
C ALA A 23 -10.79 5.24 -1.32
N VAL A 24 -10.51 4.87 -0.06
CA VAL A 24 -9.15 4.79 0.46
C VAL A 24 -8.39 3.61 -0.16
N SER A 25 -9.02 2.44 -0.33
CA SER A 25 -8.34 1.27 -0.91
C SER A 25 -7.87 1.51 -2.34
N ARG A 26 -8.66 2.18 -3.18
CA ARG A 26 -8.24 2.53 -4.55
C ARG A 26 -6.99 3.38 -4.56
N LEU A 27 -6.96 4.37 -3.67
CA LEU A 27 -5.82 5.25 -3.53
C LEU A 27 -4.58 4.46 -3.06
N VAL A 28 -4.74 3.57 -2.08
CA VAL A 28 -3.67 2.69 -1.58
C VAL A 28 -3.16 1.75 -2.68
N PHE A 29 -4.05 1.14 -3.47
CA PHE A 29 -3.67 0.28 -4.60
C PHE A 29 -2.88 1.04 -5.67
N ILE A 30 -3.34 2.23 -6.07
CA ILE A 30 -2.66 3.05 -7.07
C ILE A 30 -1.31 3.53 -6.54
N ALA A 31 -1.26 4.04 -5.31
CA ALA A 31 -0.01 4.53 -4.70
C ALA A 31 1.02 3.40 -4.52
N ALA A 32 0.59 2.22 -4.05
CA ALA A 32 1.46 1.06 -3.90
C ALA A 32 1.95 0.54 -5.27
N GLY A 33 1.07 0.48 -6.27
CA GLY A 33 1.44 0.04 -7.62
C GLY A 33 2.42 0.99 -8.31
N LEU A 34 2.16 2.30 -8.25
CA LEU A 34 3.08 3.33 -8.77
C LEU A 34 4.41 3.33 -8.01
N GLY A 35 4.35 3.17 -6.69
CA GLY A 35 5.54 3.02 -5.85
C GLY A 35 6.41 1.84 -6.28
N ALA A 36 5.81 0.66 -6.45
CA ALA A 36 6.53 -0.52 -6.88
C ALA A 36 7.16 -0.34 -8.27
N LEU A 37 6.45 0.31 -9.20
CA LEU A 37 7.00 0.64 -10.52
C LEU A 37 8.17 1.62 -10.45
N LEU A 38 8.08 2.64 -9.59
CA LEU A 38 9.15 3.61 -9.39
C LEU A 38 10.37 2.95 -8.73
N SER A 39 10.15 2.10 -7.73
CA SER A 39 11.19 1.27 -7.09
C SER A 39 11.87 0.34 -8.10
N ALA A 40 11.09 -0.31 -8.98
CA ALA A 40 11.64 -1.15 -10.04
C ALA A 40 12.50 -0.34 -11.02
N LEU A 41 12.03 0.85 -11.42
CA LEU A 41 12.81 1.75 -12.28
C LEU A 41 14.12 2.15 -11.61
N MET A 42 14.12 2.48 -10.32
CA MET A 42 15.34 2.82 -9.59
C MET A 42 16.33 1.65 -9.55
N LEU A 43 15.85 0.43 -9.29
CA LEU A 43 16.68 -0.78 -9.33
C LEU A 43 17.29 -1.02 -10.72
N LEU A 44 16.52 -0.84 -11.80
CA LEU A 44 17.03 -0.95 -13.17
C LEU A 44 18.07 0.13 -13.51
N LEU A 45 17.98 1.30 -12.88
CA LEU A 45 18.95 2.39 -13.03
C LEU A 45 20.17 2.26 -12.11
N GLY A 46 20.35 1.10 -11.46
CA GLY A 46 21.52 0.76 -10.66
C GLY A 46 21.36 0.96 -9.15
N ALA A 47 20.14 1.14 -8.63
CA ALA A 47 19.95 1.34 -7.19
C ALA A 47 20.44 0.18 -6.31
N GLY A 48 20.54 -1.03 -6.86
CA GLY A 48 21.07 -2.21 -6.17
C GLY A 48 22.59 -2.34 -6.16
N ASP A 49 23.31 -1.48 -6.89
CA ASP A 49 24.77 -1.53 -7.02
C ASP A 49 25.41 -0.15 -6.74
N PRO A 50 26.02 0.03 -5.56
CA PRO A 50 26.64 1.30 -5.19
C PRO A 50 27.84 1.67 -6.08
N ALA A 51 28.39 0.75 -6.87
CA ALA A 51 29.50 1.03 -7.78
C ALA A 51 29.05 1.70 -9.09
N THR A 52 27.80 1.51 -9.51
CA THR A 52 27.29 1.97 -10.82
C THR A 52 26.14 2.98 -10.71
N ILE A 53 25.66 3.24 -9.50
CA ILE A 53 24.53 4.14 -9.25
C ILE A 53 24.88 5.60 -9.56
N SER A 54 24.00 6.27 -10.32
CA SER A 54 24.10 7.72 -10.53
C SER A 54 23.61 8.48 -9.27
N ALA A 55 24.22 9.63 -8.97
CA ALA A 55 23.85 10.42 -7.80
C ALA A 55 22.34 10.73 -7.71
N PRO A 56 21.61 11.07 -8.79
CA PRO A 56 20.16 11.26 -8.71
C PRO A 56 19.40 10.01 -8.29
N VAL A 57 19.77 8.84 -8.83
CA VAL A 57 19.12 7.55 -8.49
C VAL A 57 19.42 7.17 -7.05
N PHE A 58 20.65 7.45 -6.59
CA PHE A 58 21.06 7.27 -5.20
C PHE A 58 20.19 8.06 -4.21
N PHE A 59 19.87 9.32 -4.52
CA PHE A 59 18.99 10.12 -3.67
C PHE A 59 17.51 9.77 -3.80
N LEU A 60 17.04 9.37 -5.00
CA LEU A 60 15.63 9.12 -5.27
C LEU A 60 15.13 7.77 -4.75
N THR A 61 15.96 6.72 -4.81
CA THR A 61 15.57 5.35 -4.41
C THR A 61 14.95 5.30 -3.01
N PRO A 62 15.61 5.81 -1.96
CA PRO A 62 15.07 5.71 -0.61
C PRO A 62 13.95 6.73 -0.34
N LEU A 63 13.71 7.68 -1.25
CA LEU A 63 12.56 8.59 -1.17
C LEU A 63 11.27 7.96 -1.71
N VAL A 64 11.34 6.89 -2.49
CA VAL A 64 10.15 6.24 -3.06
C VAL A 64 9.12 5.81 -1.99
N PRO A 65 9.52 5.13 -0.88
CA PRO A 65 8.60 4.80 0.20
C PRO A 65 7.94 6.03 0.84
N ALA A 66 8.71 7.11 1.05
CA ALA A 66 8.22 8.36 1.63
C ALA A 66 7.23 9.06 0.70
N ILE A 67 7.53 9.11 -0.61
CA ILE A 67 6.63 9.66 -1.63
C ILE A 67 5.33 8.86 -1.67
N CYS A 68 5.39 7.52 -1.62
CA CYS A 68 4.20 6.68 -1.60
C CYS A 68 3.31 6.96 -0.38
N ALA A 69 3.91 7.04 0.80
CA ALA A 69 3.18 7.35 2.01
C ALA A 69 2.59 8.78 1.98
N ALA A 70 3.32 9.76 1.42
CA ALA A 70 2.84 11.11 1.22
C ALA A 70 1.67 11.18 0.23
N LEU A 71 1.72 10.44 -0.89
CA LEU A 71 0.63 10.35 -1.87
C LEU A 71 -0.66 9.77 -1.25
N ILE A 72 -0.52 8.96 -0.20
CA ILE A 72 -1.66 8.49 0.60
C ILE A 72 -2.11 9.55 1.59
N TRP A 73 -1.17 10.12 2.34
CA TRP A 73 -1.46 11.04 3.44
C TRP A 73 -2.00 12.40 3.01
N LEU A 74 -1.46 13.02 1.97
CA LEU A 74 -1.85 14.36 1.50
C LEU A 74 -3.35 14.45 1.15
N PRO A 75 -3.88 13.63 0.23
CA PRO A 75 -5.30 13.70 -0.14
C PRO A 75 -6.22 13.35 1.02
N LEU A 76 -5.79 12.46 1.91
CA LEU A 76 -6.52 12.12 3.14
C LEU A 76 -6.55 13.28 4.13
N SER A 77 -5.55 14.16 4.14
CA SER A 77 -5.49 15.33 5.02
C SER A 77 -6.42 16.46 4.54
N PHE A 78 -6.58 16.65 3.22
CA PHE A 78 -7.33 17.78 2.64
C PHE A 78 -8.81 17.53 2.31
N THR A 79 -9.29 16.28 2.33
CA THR A 79 -10.71 15.92 2.06
C THR A 79 -11.70 16.42 3.13
N LYS A 80 -11.96 17.72 3.26
CA LYS A 80 -13.02 18.25 4.15
C LYS A 80 -14.41 17.78 3.68
N GLY A 81 -15.03 16.82 4.36
CA GLY A 81 -16.43 16.45 4.06
C GLY A 81 -17.00 15.34 4.94
N ALA A 82 -18.20 15.64 5.47
CA ALA A 82 -19.22 14.75 6.04
C ALA A 82 -19.07 14.25 7.49
N GLY A 83 -19.73 14.97 8.41
CA GLY A 83 -20.37 14.40 9.61
C GLY A 83 -19.44 14.10 10.79
N THR A 84 -19.92 14.44 11.99
CA THR A 84 -19.25 14.21 13.28
C THR A 84 -18.92 12.74 13.58
N GLU A 85 -19.48 11.79 12.84
CA GLU A 85 -19.17 10.35 12.96
C GLU A 85 -18.05 9.87 12.03
N GLY A 86 -17.77 10.57 10.92
CA GLY A 86 -16.66 10.25 9.99
C GLY A 86 -15.30 10.84 10.39
N ALA A 87 -15.27 11.74 11.38
CA ALA A 87 -14.06 12.45 11.78
C ALA A 87 -13.03 11.56 12.50
N GLU A 88 -13.48 10.60 13.32
CA GLU A 88 -12.59 9.77 14.16
C GLU A 88 -11.90 8.68 13.33
N ALA A 89 -12.64 7.99 12.47
CA ALA A 89 -12.07 7.00 11.54
C ALA A 89 -11.06 7.64 10.60
N ARG A 90 -11.38 8.84 10.10
CA ARG A 90 -10.46 9.62 9.26
C ARG A 90 -9.23 10.11 10.00
N ARG A 91 -9.33 10.52 11.27
CA ARG A 91 -8.15 10.83 12.12
C ARG A 91 -7.25 9.61 12.27
N GLN A 92 -7.83 8.43 12.48
CA GLN A 92 -7.08 7.18 12.58
C GLN A 92 -6.48 6.73 11.23
N THR A 93 -7.13 7.05 10.11
CA THR A 93 -6.62 6.84 8.74
C THR A 93 -5.45 7.79 8.44
N ILE A 94 -5.56 9.06 8.82
CA ILE A 94 -4.48 10.06 8.70
C ILE A 94 -3.29 9.68 9.60
N SER A 95 -3.53 9.22 10.83
CA SER A 95 -2.47 8.80 11.74
C SER A 95 -1.75 7.55 11.24
N ALA A 96 -2.47 6.56 10.70
CA ALA A 96 -1.86 5.37 10.08
C ALA A 96 -0.99 5.74 8.86
N ALA A 97 -1.47 6.64 8.00
CA ALA A 97 -0.69 7.16 6.90
C ALA A 97 0.58 7.89 7.39
N GLY A 98 0.48 8.70 8.45
CA GLY A 98 1.62 9.34 9.09
C GLY A 98 2.62 8.34 9.68
N VAL A 99 2.15 7.27 10.33
CA VAL A 99 3.01 6.18 10.80
C VAL A 99 3.72 5.51 9.64
N LEU A 100 3.06 5.30 8.50
CA LEU A 100 3.71 4.75 7.31
C LEU A 100 4.76 5.69 6.69
N VAL A 101 4.57 7.01 6.78
CA VAL A 101 5.63 7.97 6.40
C VAL A 101 6.84 7.81 7.32
N ILE A 102 6.63 7.69 8.64
CA ILE A 102 7.70 7.48 9.62
C ILE A 102 8.41 6.14 9.37
N VAL A 103 7.65 5.07 9.14
CA VAL A 103 8.18 3.76 8.79
C VAL A 103 8.97 3.83 7.48
N GLY A 104 8.47 4.53 6.46
CA GLY A 104 9.20 4.80 5.21
C GLY A 104 10.50 5.57 5.43
N ALA A 105 10.51 6.55 6.33
CA ALA A 105 11.72 7.27 6.71
C ALA A 105 12.71 6.39 7.50
N ILE A 106 12.22 5.48 8.34
CA ILE A 106 13.07 4.47 8.99
C ILE A 106 13.66 3.54 7.93
N PHE A 107 12.87 3.12 6.94
CA PHE A 107 13.36 2.35 5.80
C PHE A 107 14.44 3.10 5.02
N PHE A 108 14.28 4.41 4.79
CA PHE A 108 15.34 5.25 4.20
C PHE A 108 16.67 5.12 4.96
N PHE A 109 16.66 5.18 6.30
CA PHE A 109 17.88 5.04 7.10
C PHE A 109 18.41 3.60 7.19
N VAL A 110 17.52 2.60 7.13
CA VAL A 110 17.89 1.19 7.17
C VAL A 110 18.46 0.72 5.83
N GLU A 111 17.86 1.09 4.70
CA GLU A 111 18.38 0.81 3.35
C GLU A 111 19.75 1.46 3.14
N TRP A 112 19.96 2.65 3.73
CA TRP A 112 21.29 3.28 3.82
C TRP A 112 22.32 2.45 4.61
N SER A 113 21.86 1.62 5.56
CA SER A 113 22.72 0.89 6.51
C SER A 113 22.81 -0.62 6.24
N ALA A 114 21.88 -1.20 5.48
CA ALA A 114 21.79 -2.63 5.19
C ALA A 114 20.87 -2.87 3.98
N ARG A 115 21.22 -3.84 3.11
CA ARG A 115 20.39 -4.29 1.98
C ARG A 115 18.99 -4.69 2.45
N PHE A 116 18.00 -3.87 2.09
CA PHE A 116 16.59 -4.06 2.39
C PHE A 116 15.78 -4.26 1.10
N GLU A 117 14.82 -5.18 1.11
CA GLU A 117 13.98 -5.50 -0.06
C GLU A 117 12.79 -4.52 -0.14
N LEU A 118 12.71 -3.72 -1.20
CA LEU A 118 11.63 -2.75 -1.42
C LEU A 118 10.25 -3.43 -1.50
N SER A 119 10.21 -4.68 -1.96
CA SER A 119 9.03 -5.55 -1.95
C SER A 119 8.44 -5.75 -0.54
N LEU A 120 9.26 -5.84 0.50
CA LEU A 120 8.79 -6.00 1.89
C LEU A 120 8.07 -4.76 2.41
N PHE A 121 8.53 -3.56 2.01
CA PHE A 121 7.83 -2.32 2.35
C PHE A 121 6.40 -2.31 1.78
N PHE A 122 6.22 -2.65 0.51
CA PHE A 122 4.90 -2.70 -0.12
C PHE A 122 3.99 -3.76 0.50
N ALA A 123 4.55 -4.91 0.89
CA ALA A 123 3.80 -5.93 1.63
C ALA A 123 3.25 -5.38 2.95
N LEU A 124 4.11 -4.73 3.75
CA LEU A 124 3.72 -4.14 5.04
C LEU A 124 2.69 -3.03 4.86
N LEU A 125 2.88 -2.15 3.88
CA LEU A 125 1.96 -1.06 3.57
C LEU A 125 0.57 -1.61 3.20
N LEU A 126 0.50 -2.55 2.26
CA LEU A 126 -0.76 -3.16 1.82
C LEU A 126 -1.44 -3.93 2.95
N PHE A 127 -0.68 -4.68 3.75
CA PHE A 127 -1.21 -5.45 4.87
C PHE A 127 -1.74 -4.57 6.01
N ALA A 128 -1.01 -3.51 6.35
CA ALA A 128 -1.41 -2.54 7.38
C ALA A 128 -2.72 -1.84 7.00
N TRP A 129 -2.81 -1.33 5.77
CA TRP A 129 -4.03 -0.73 5.24
C TRP A 129 -5.18 -1.73 5.09
N GLY A 130 -4.90 -2.94 4.61
CA GLY A 130 -5.91 -4.00 4.50
C GLY A 130 -6.48 -4.44 5.85
N SER A 131 -5.65 -4.46 6.90
CA SER A 131 -6.08 -4.74 8.27
C SER A 131 -6.92 -3.61 8.85
N ARG A 132 -6.49 -2.37 8.63
CA ARG A 132 -7.18 -1.18 9.10
C ARG A 132 -8.55 -0.98 8.46
N LEU A 133 -8.62 -1.07 7.13
CA LEU A 133 -9.87 -0.88 6.36
C LEU A 133 -10.76 -2.12 6.35
N LYS A 134 -10.35 -3.22 7.01
CA LYS A 134 -10.96 -4.55 6.90
C LYS A 134 -11.18 -4.99 5.44
N HIS A 135 -10.32 -4.50 4.55
CA HIS A 135 -10.43 -4.73 3.12
C HIS A 135 -9.58 -5.94 2.73
N THR A 136 -10.22 -7.10 2.68
CA THR A 136 -9.61 -8.38 2.35
C THR A 136 -8.72 -8.34 1.10
N PRO A 137 -9.12 -7.70 -0.02
CA PRO A 137 -8.27 -7.63 -1.21
C PRO A 137 -6.89 -6.99 -0.98
N LEU A 138 -6.77 -5.98 -0.12
CA LEU A 138 -5.47 -5.36 0.19
C LEU A 138 -4.55 -6.33 0.96
N LYS A 139 -5.12 -7.15 1.85
CA LYS A 139 -4.36 -8.19 2.56
C LYS A 139 -3.85 -9.27 1.61
N TRP A 140 -4.69 -9.69 0.66
CA TRP A 140 -4.29 -10.66 -0.36
C TRP A 140 -3.23 -10.09 -1.30
N ALA A 141 -3.35 -8.81 -1.68
CA ALA A 141 -2.35 -8.14 -2.50
C ALA A 141 -0.99 -8.03 -1.79
N ALA A 142 -0.94 -8.00 -0.45
CA ALA A 142 0.32 -8.01 0.29
C ALA A 142 1.09 -9.34 0.21
N LEU A 143 0.40 -10.47 0.04
CA LEU A 143 1.00 -11.80 0.07
C LEU A 143 2.02 -12.02 -1.06
N PRO A 144 1.72 -11.69 -2.34
CA PRO A 144 2.71 -11.77 -3.42
C PRO A 144 3.98 -10.96 -3.15
N TYR A 145 3.85 -9.75 -2.59
CA TYR A 145 5.00 -8.92 -2.23
C TYR A 145 5.81 -9.52 -1.09
N LEU A 146 5.16 -10.10 -0.07
CA LEU A 146 5.83 -10.78 1.02
C LEU A 146 6.56 -12.04 0.54
N ALA A 147 5.90 -12.85 -0.29
CA ALA A 147 6.50 -14.05 -0.87
C ALA A 147 7.70 -13.70 -1.76
N ALA A 148 7.58 -12.64 -2.56
CA ALA A 148 8.68 -12.10 -3.35
C ALA A 148 9.87 -11.70 -2.47
N ALA A 149 9.65 -10.90 -1.42
CA ALA A 149 10.70 -10.47 -0.52
C ALA A 149 11.43 -11.65 0.13
N ILE A 150 10.69 -12.67 0.59
CA ILE A 150 11.28 -13.88 1.19
C ILE A 150 12.07 -14.66 0.13
N ALA A 151 11.50 -14.90 -1.05
CA ALA A 151 12.14 -15.68 -2.11
C ALA A 151 13.42 -15.01 -2.61
N LEU A 152 13.38 -13.69 -2.84
CA LEU A 152 14.54 -12.89 -3.25
C LEU A 152 15.65 -12.96 -2.21
N ARG A 153 15.28 -12.82 -0.93
CA ARG A 153 16.25 -12.87 0.17
C ARG A 153 16.87 -14.26 0.36
N VAL A 154 16.08 -15.32 0.19
CA VAL A 154 16.55 -16.71 0.35
C VAL A 154 17.40 -17.15 -0.84
N ALA A 155 17.01 -16.75 -2.06
CA ALA A 155 17.69 -17.15 -3.30
C ALA A 155 18.85 -16.23 -3.69
N ASP A 156 19.06 -15.12 -2.96
CA ASP A 156 20.03 -14.05 -3.27
C ASP A 156 19.94 -13.60 -4.75
N PHE A 157 18.70 -13.53 -5.25
CA PHE A 157 18.41 -13.35 -6.67
C PHE A 157 18.28 -11.85 -7.00
N PRO A 158 19.06 -11.29 -7.94
CA PRO A 158 19.07 -9.86 -8.25
C PRO A 158 17.86 -9.38 -9.09
N GLY A 159 16.77 -10.15 -9.16
CA GLY A 159 15.63 -9.88 -10.02
C GLY A 159 14.48 -9.10 -9.38
N GLU A 160 14.69 -8.43 -8.26
CA GLU A 160 13.63 -7.69 -7.54
C GLU A 160 12.92 -6.68 -8.45
N ALA A 161 13.66 -6.02 -9.34
CA ALA A 161 13.09 -5.06 -10.29
C ALA A 161 11.97 -5.65 -11.15
N PHE A 162 12.17 -6.83 -11.75
CA PHE A 162 11.17 -7.47 -12.62
C PHE A 162 9.92 -7.88 -11.84
N ILE A 163 10.12 -8.36 -10.61
CA ILE A 163 9.02 -8.75 -9.73
C ILE A 163 8.20 -7.51 -9.34
N LEU A 164 8.87 -6.41 -8.99
CA LEU A 164 8.21 -5.15 -8.67
C LEU A 164 7.47 -4.54 -9.87
N VAL A 165 7.97 -4.70 -11.11
CA VAL A 165 7.21 -4.32 -12.30
C VAL A 165 5.93 -5.13 -12.41
N ALA A 166 6.03 -6.47 -12.36
CA ALA A 166 4.87 -7.35 -12.52
C ALA A 166 3.82 -7.09 -11.43
N LEU A 167 4.25 -7.06 -10.16
CA LEU A 167 3.37 -6.81 -9.03
C LEU A 167 2.83 -5.38 -9.03
N GLY A 168 3.64 -4.39 -9.42
CA GLY A 168 3.23 -2.99 -9.51
C GLY A 168 2.12 -2.77 -10.53
N VAL A 169 2.25 -3.34 -11.73
CA VAL A 169 1.19 -3.29 -12.76
C VAL A 169 -0.09 -3.95 -12.26
N LEU A 170 0.02 -5.15 -11.70
CA LEU A 170 -1.15 -5.89 -11.19
C LEU A 170 -1.87 -5.11 -10.07
N THR A 171 -1.10 -4.50 -9.17
CA THR A 171 -1.63 -3.74 -8.02
C THR A 171 -2.27 -2.42 -8.45
N ALA A 172 -1.68 -1.71 -9.40
CA ALA A 172 -2.26 -0.47 -9.96
C ALA A 172 -3.52 -0.75 -10.81
N ALA A 173 -3.52 -1.85 -11.56
CA ALA A 173 -4.66 -2.23 -12.42
C ALA A 173 -5.81 -2.88 -11.63
N TRP A 174 -5.54 -3.41 -10.44
CA TRP A 174 -6.52 -4.07 -9.58
C TRP A 174 -7.86 -3.32 -9.41
N PRO A 175 -7.87 -2.03 -9.02
CA PRO A 175 -9.11 -1.27 -8.88
C PRO A 175 -9.89 -1.08 -10.19
N LEU A 176 -9.21 -1.11 -11.35
CA LEU A 176 -9.83 -1.01 -12.67
C LEU A 176 -10.49 -2.34 -13.08
N ALA A 177 -9.82 -3.46 -12.80
CA ALA A 177 -10.35 -4.80 -13.05
C ALA A 177 -11.55 -5.12 -12.15
N ALA A 178 -11.51 -4.71 -10.87
CA ALA A 178 -12.60 -4.91 -9.93
C ALA A 178 -13.89 -4.17 -10.32
N ARG A 179 -13.77 -2.96 -10.91
CA ARG A 179 -14.92 -2.19 -11.42
C ARG A 179 -15.61 -2.86 -12.62
N ARG A 180 -14.87 -3.57 -13.46
CA ARG A 180 -15.44 -4.27 -14.63
C ARG A 180 -16.28 -5.48 -14.21
N ARG A 181 -15.89 -6.18 -13.14
CA ARG A 181 -16.67 -7.32 -12.59
C ARG A 181 -18.01 -6.89 -12.00
N SER A 182 -18.09 -5.72 -11.37
CA SER A 182 -19.36 -5.18 -10.87
C SER A 182 -20.32 -4.69 -11.96
N HIS A 183 -19.83 -4.54 -13.20
CA HIS A 183 -20.62 -4.06 -14.34
C HIS A 183 -20.88 -5.14 -15.41
N SER A 184 -20.53 -6.40 -15.16
CA SER A 184 -20.91 -7.49 -16.07
C SER A 184 -22.43 -7.74 -15.94
N PRO A 185 -23.23 -7.46 -17.00
CA PRO A 185 -24.63 -7.81 -17.01
C PRO A 185 -24.72 -9.28 -17.40
N GLU A 186 -24.58 -10.19 -16.44
CA GLU A 186 -24.92 -11.60 -16.67
C GLU A 186 -26.24 -11.95 -15.97
N ASN A 187 -27.21 -12.27 -16.83
CA ASN A 187 -28.44 -13.05 -16.62
C ASN A 187 -29.69 -12.36 -16.06
N VAL A 188 -30.27 -11.51 -16.92
CA VAL A 188 -31.70 -11.63 -17.23
C VAL A 188 -31.89 -12.95 -18.00
N ILE A 189 -32.15 -14.03 -17.27
CA ILE A 189 -32.84 -15.20 -17.82
C ILE A 189 -34.05 -15.45 -16.93
N ALA A 190 -35.17 -14.89 -17.36
CA ALA A 190 -36.52 -15.43 -17.17
C ALA A 190 -37.27 -15.06 -18.47
N PRO A 191 -38.18 -15.90 -18.99
CA PRO A 191 -38.91 -16.97 -18.32
C PRO A 191 -38.44 -18.40 -18.63
#